data_AF-A0A2E1FRB2-F1
#
_entry.id   AF-A0A2E1FRB2-F1
#
_cell.length_a   1.000
_cell.length_b   1.000
_cell.length_c   1.000
_cell.angle_alpha   90.00
_cell.angle_beta   90.00
_cell.angle_gamma   90.00
#
_symmetry.space_group_name_H-M   'P 1'
#
loop_
_entity.id
_entity.type
_entity.pdbx_description
1 polymer ?
#
loop_
_entity_poly.entity_id
_entity_poly.type
_entity_poly.pdbx_seq_one_letter_code
_entity_poly.pdbx_strand_id
1 'polypeptide(L)'
;MKWLFRRNKKEKHAVGNTTGNKHLTQEEKNARIEAQEMAKNAADEATKIATEKAKKARDFSNQKSERTRQEKATKQRAENNSIGKFFRDILNGTFLTGDGITTHIPYLLFMCGIFLLYISLGYKFENIEREKMKTEHALEEVTAEYKTLRSELESRLQQSRVESATAFLGLEQPMEPPVLLEVDVK
;
A
#
# COMPACT_ATOMS: atom_id res chain seq x y z
N MET A 1 8.11 -18.66 34.01
CA MET A 1 9.56 -18.97 34.11
C MET A 1 10.26 -17.81 34.80
N LYS A 2 10.56 -17.98 36.09
CA LYS A 2 11.19 -16.99 36.98
C LYS A 2 12.71 -17.21 36.93
N TRP A 3 13.49 -16.22 36.48
CA TRP A 3 14.94 -16.25 36.61
C TRP A 3 15.35 -15.51 37.89
N LEU A 4 15.96 -16.27 38.80
CA LEU A 4 16.29 -15.87 40.16
C LEU A 4 17.62 -15.12 40.22
N PHE A 5 17.54 -13.87 40.67
CA PHE A 5 18.64 -13.04 41.14
C PHE A 5 19.47 -13.78 42.20
N ARG A 6 20.76 -14.05 41.91
CA ARG A 6 21.72 -14.52 42.90
C ARG A 6 22.59 -13.34 43.36
N ARG A 7 22.11 -12.60 44.38
CA ARG A 7 22.90 -11.59 45.11
C ARG A 7 23.89 -12.30 46.02
N ASN A 8 25.19 -12.21 45.70
CA ASN A 8 26.25 -12.66 46.60
C ASN A 8 26.49 -11.56 47.66
N LYS A 9 26.21 -11.93 48.89
CA LYS A 9 26.25 -11.16 50.13
C LYS A 9 27.69 -11.24 50.65
N LYS A 10 28.46 -10.15 50.56
CA LYS A 10 29.72 -10.02 51.30
C LYS A 10 29.50 -9.24 52.60
N GLU A 11 30.06 -9.83 53.63
CA GLU A 11 29.89 -9.62 55.05
C GLU A 11 30.30 -8.20 55.50
N LYS A 12 29.50 -7.65 56.41
CA LYS A 12 29.86 -6.47 57.20
C LYS A 12 30.61 -6.96 58.43
N HIS A 13 31.89 -6.61 58.57
CA HIS A 13 32.56 -6.67 59.86
C HIS A 13 32.49 -5.31 60.54
N ALA A 14 31.96 -5.34 61.75
CA ALA A 14 31.78 -4.21 62.63
C ALA A 14 33.12 -3.60 63.03
N VAL A 15 33.23 -2.28 62.93
CA VAL A 15 34.26 -1.50 63.62
C VAL A 15 33.53 -0.41 64.39
N GLY A 16 33.82 -0.36 65.69
CA GLY A 16 33.07 0.34 66.71
C GLY A 16 32.93 1.84 66.47
N ASN A 17 31.76 2.33 66.87
CA ASN A 17 31.47 3.75 66.99
C ASN A 17 32.21 4.29 68.22
N THR A 18 33.28 5.04 68.01
CA THR A 18 33.82 5.97 69.01
C THR A 18 33.74 7.37 68.43
N THR A 19 32.61 8.02 68.71
CA THR A 19 32.44 9.46 68.62
C THR A 19 33.48 10.14 69.49
N GLY A 20 34.47 10.74 68.83
CA GLY A 20 35.38 11.69 69.44
C GLY A 20 35.74 12.72 68.38
N ASN A 21 35.40 13.98 68.64
CA ASN A 21 35.80 15.11 67.81
C ASN A 21 37.32 15.29 67.90
N LYS A 22 38.09 14.44 67.20
CA LYS A 22 39.50 14.69 66.93
C LYS A 22 39.55 15.72 65.80
N HIS A 23 39.94 16.94 66.16
CA HIS A 23 40.28 17.95 65.17
C HIS A 23 41.42 17.40 64.31
N LEU A 24 41.15 17.24 63.01
CA LEU A 24 42.09 16.70 62.04
C LEU A 24 43.39 17.51 62.10
N THR A 25 44.52 16.85 62.33
CA THR A 25 45.84 17.50 62.28
C THR A 25 46.09 17.99 60.86
N GLN A 26 46.93 19.02 60.70
CA GLN A 26 47.09 19.69 59.40
C GLN A 26 47.66 18.75 58.32
N GLU A 27 48.46 17.76 58.73
CA GLU A 27 49.01 16.71 57.86
C GLU A 27 47.92 15.77 57.33
N GLU A 28 46.95 15.39 58.16
CA GLU A 28 45.84 14.53 57.75
C GLU A 28 44.89 15.25 56.76
N LYS A 29 44.76 16.58 56.86
CA LYS A 29 44.00 17.38 55.88
C LYS A 29 44.73 17.43 54.54
N ASN A 30 46.04 17.64 54.55
CA ASN A 30 46.85 17.70 53.34
C ASN A 30 46.87 16.35 52.63
N ALA A 31 47.06 15.25 53.36
CA ALA A 31 46.98 13.90 52.81
C ALA A 31 45.61 13.59 52.18
N ARG A 32 44.52 14.13 52.74
CA ARG A 32 43.18 14.01 52.14
C ARG A 32 43.01 14.84 50.88
N ILE A 33 43.56 16.05 50.85
CA ILE A 33 43.52 16.93 49.68
C ILE A 33 44.32 16.29 48.53
N GLU A 34 45.53 15.80 48.82
CA GLU A 34 46.38 15.08 47.86
C GLU A 34 45.71 13.79 47.37
N ALA A 35 45.09 13.01 48.27
CA ALA A 35 44.33 11.82 47.88
C ALA A 35 43.09 12.16 47.04
N GLN A 36 42.40 13.27 47.32
CA GLN A 36 41.28 13.74 46.51
C GLN A 36 41.73 14.24 45.14
N GLU A 37 42.88 14.90 45.05
CA GLU A 37 43.46 15.40 43.80
C GLU A 37 43.91 14.23 42.92
N MET A 38 44.58 13.23 43.48
CA MET A 38 44.92 12.00 42.77
C MET A 38 43.67 11.23 42.33
N ALA A 39 42.62 11.17 43.16
CA ALA A 39 41.36 10.54 42.80
C ALA A 39 40.63 11.28 41.67
N LYS A 40 40.67 12.62 41.66
CA LYS A 40 40.11 13.45 40.57
C LYS A 40 40.88 13.25 39.27
N ASN A 41 42.21 13.29 39.32
CA ASN A 41 43.06 13.08 38.14
C ASN A 41 42.88 11.66 37.57
N ALA A 42 42.83 10.64 38.43
CA ALA A 42 42.55 9.26 38.01
C ALA A 42 41.13 9.09 37.43
N ALA A 43 40.13 9.82 37.97
CA ALA A 43 38.78 9.83 37.42
C ALA A 43 38.71 10.54 36.05
N ASP A 44 39.43 11.64 35.89
CA ASP A 44 39.52 12.39 34.62
C ASP A 44 40.28 11.58 33.55
N GLU A 45 41.30 10.83 33.91
CA GLU A 45 41.99 9.90 33.02
C GLU A 45 41.09 8.73 32.63
N ALA A 46 40.36 8.14 33.58
CA ALA A 46 39.42 7.06 33.31
C ALA A 46 38.26 7.51 32.40
N THR A 47 37.74 8.72 32.58
CA THR A 47 36.69 9.28 31.71
C THR A 47 37.24 9.58 30.31
N LYS A 48 38.45 10.13 30.18
CA LYS A 48 39.11 10.32 28.87
C LYS A 48 39.28 9.00 28.13
N ILE A 49 39.82 7.97 28.78
CA ILE A 49 39.98 6.62 28.20
C ILE A 49 38.62 6.02 27.79
N ALA A 50 37.58 6.20 28.61
CA ALA A 50 36.23 5.75 28.27
C ALA A 50 35.66 6.50 27.05
N THR A 51 35.88 7.81 26.97
CA THR A 51 35.44 8.63 25.82
C THR A 51 36.21 8.29 24.54
N GLU A 52 37.50 7.99 24.63
CA GLU A 52 38.31 7.57 23.48
C GLU A 52 37.90 6.18 22.98
N LYS A 53 37.67 5.23 23.88
CA LYS A 53 37.13 3.92 23.53
C LYS A 53 35.73 4.02 22.91
N ALA A 54 34.89 4.91 23.44
CA ALA A 54 33.56 5.17 22.89
C ALA A 54 33.62 5.84 21.51
N LYS A 55 34.54 6.80 21.30
CA LYS A 55 34.78 7.44 20.00
C LYS A 55 35.29 6.42 19.00
N LYS A 56 36.30 5.63 19.35
CA LYS A 56 36.84 4.55 18.51
C LYS A 56 35.76 3.54 18.13
N ALA A 57 34.93 3.09 19.07
CA ALA A 57 33.82 2.20 18.78
C ALA A 57 32.79 2.82 17.81
N ARG A 58 32.49 4.12 17.97
CA ARG A 58 31.62 4.86 17.04
C ARG A 58 32.25 4.99 15.66
N ASP A 59 33.53 5.33 15.56
CA ASP A 59 34.23 5.48 14.29
C ASP A 59 34.34 4.15 13.54
N PHE A 60 34.60 3.03 14.24
CA PHE A 60 34.55 1.69 13.65
C PHE A 60 33.14 1.31 13.17
N SER A 61 32.09 1.68 13.91
CA SER A 61 30.71 1.44 13.48
C SER A 61 30.30 2.30 12.27
N ASN A 62 30.71 3.57 12.24
CA ASN A 62 30.46 4.48 11.13
C ASN A 62 31.25 4.05 9.89
N GLN A 63 32.52 3.68 10.02
CA GLN A 63 33.30 3.16 8.90
C GLN A 63 32.71 1.87 8.33
N LYS A 64 32.22 0.97 9.19
CA LYS A 64 31.55 -0.28 8.75
C LYS A 64 30.21 0.03 8.07
N SER A 65 29.45 0.98 8.60
CA SER A 65 28.17 1.45 8.03
C SER A 65 28.38 2.11 6.67
N GLU A 66 29.35 3.02 6.54
CA GLU A 66 29.68 3.71 5.30
C GLU A 66 30.18 2.75 4.22
N ARG A 67 31.04 1.77 4.56
CA ARG A 67 31.45 0.72 3.61
C ARG A 67 30.26 -0.12 3.13
N THR A 68 29.37 -0.52 4.05
CA THR A 68 28.17 -1.29 3.71
C THR A 68 27.19 -0.47 2.86
N ARG A 69 27.10 0.85 3.10
CA ARG A 69 26.26 1.78 2.35
C ARG A 69 26.84 2.06 0.96
N GLN A 70 28.16 2.22 0.84
CA GLN A 70 28.86 2.41 -0.43
C GLN A 70 28.78 1.15 -1.30
N GLU A 71 28.95 -0.05 -0.73
CA GLU A 71 28.82 -1.31 -1.45
C GLU A 71 27.37 -1.56 -1.92
N LYS A 72 26.37 -1.20 -1.11
CA LYS A 72 24.96 -1.25 -1.52
C LYS A 72 24.64 -0.24 -2.62
N ALA A 73 25.17 0.99 -2.53
CA ALA A 73 24.96 2.03 -3.52
C ALA A 73 25.63 1.70 -4.87
N THR A 74 26.83 1.12 -4.87
CA THR A 74 27.50 0.68 -6.11
C THR A 74 26.82 -0.54 -6.72
N LYS A 75 26.33 -1.50 -5.91
CA LYS A 75 25.54 -2.63 -6.40
C LYS A 75 24.22 -2.21 -7.04
N GLN A 76 23.46 -1.31 -6.40
CA GLN A 76 22.20 -0.77 -6.95
C GLN A 76 22.44 0.03 -8.25
N ARG A 77 23.53 0.80 -8.32
CA ARG A 77 23.88 1.56 -9.53
C ARG A 77 24.34 0.64 -10.68
N ALA A 78 25.03 -0.46 -10.35
CA ALA A 78 25.44 -1.47 -11.32
C ALA A 78 24.24 -2.28 -11.86
N GLU A 79 23.26 -2.60 -11.02
CA GLU A 79 22.02 -3.30 -11.41
C GLU A 79 21.12 -2.41 -12.29
N ASN A 80 20.90 -1.14 -11.91
CA ASN A 80 20.11 -0.23 -12.74
C ASN A 80 20.79 0.04 -14.10
N ASN A 81 22.13 0.07 -14.12
CA ASN A 81 22.89 0.25 -15.35
C ASN A 81 22.98 -1.03 -16.18
N SER A 82 22.89 -2.22 -15.57
CA SER A 82 22.87 -3.48 -16.33
C SER A 82 21.54 -3.65 -17.05
N ILE A 83 20.40 -3.40 -16.40
CA ILE A 83 19.07 -3.41 -17.02
C ILE A 83 19.02 -2.40 -18.19
N GLY A 84 19.48 -1.17 -17.97
CA GLY A 84 19.54 -0.15 -19.02
C GLY A 84 20.46 -0.52 -20.18
N LYS A 85 21.57 -1.22 -19.91
CA LYS A 85 22.48 -1.74 -20.95
C LYS A 85 21.80 -2.85 -21.77
N PHE A 86 21.08 -3.78 -21.14
CA PHE A 86 20.33 -4.82 -21.84
C PHE A 86 19.26 -4.24 -22.77
N PHE A 87 18.46 -3.26 -22.32
CA PHE A 87 17.50 -2.58 -23.20
C PHE A 87 18.19 -1.88 -24.37
N ARG A 88 19.35 -1.25 -24.14
CA ARG A 88 20.13 -0.59 -25.19
C ARG A 88 20.74 -1.59 -26.18
N ASP A 89 21.21 -2.73 -25.70
CA ASP A 89 21.77 -3.80 -26.52
C ASP A 89 20.68 -4.53 -27.34
N ILE A 90 19.44 -4.57 -26.84
CA ILE A 90 18.26 -5.03 -27.59
C ILE A 90 17.88 -4.01 -28.68
N LEU A 91 17.83 -2.71 -28.35
CA LEU A 91 17.51 -1.64 -29.31
C LEU A 91 18.56 -1.48 -30.41
N ASN A 92 19.84 -1.65 -30.07
CA ASN A 92 20.96 -1.58 -31.02
C ASN A 92 21.12 -2.88 -31.85
N GLY A 93 20.32 -3.92 -31.58
CA GLY A 93 20.33 -5.17 -32.33
C GLY A 93 21.48 -6.13 -31.97
N THR A 94 22.37 -5.75 -31.06
CA THR A 94 23.47 -6.62 -30.58
C THR A 94 22.95 -7.91 -29.94
N PHE A 95 21.76 -7.87 -29.32
CA PHE A 95 21.09 -9.06 -28.77
C PHE A 95 20.67 -10.08 -29.84
N LEU A 96 20.32 -9.60 -31.04
CA LEU A 96 19.87 -10.45 -32.15
C LEU A 96 21.03 -11.16 -32.85
N THR A 97 22.24 -10.60 -32.79
CA THR A 97 23.44 -11.13 -33.48
C THR A 97 24.17 -12.22 -32.68
N GLY A 98 23.67 -12.62 -31.51
CA GLY A 98 24.24 -13.74 -30.75
C GLY A 98 24.04 -15.06 -31.48
N ASP A 99 25.12 -15.85 -31.63
CA ASP A 99 25.16 -17.11 -32.41
C ASP A 99 24.03 -18.11 -32.08
N GLY A 100 23.47 -18.08 -30.86
CA GLY A 100 22.37 -18.97 -30.43
C GLY A 100 20.96 -18.41 -30.54
N ILE A 101 20.78 -17.09 -30.58
CA ILE A 101 19.45 -16.43 -30.55
C ILE A 101 18.96 -16.11 -31.97
N THR A 102 19.88 -15.96 -32.92
CA THR A 102 19.59 -15.63 -34.33
C THR A 102 18.60 -16.61 -34.97
N THR A 103 18.70 -17.90 -34.65
CA THR A 103 17.83 -18.97 -35.18
C THR A 103 16.36 -18.82 -34.74
N HIS A 104 16.10 -18.19 -33.60
CA HIS A 104 14.76 -18.05 -33.01
C HIS A 104 14.17 -16.64 -33.15
N ILE A 105 14.84 -15.73 -33.87
CA ILE A 105 14.34 -14.37 -34.18
C ILE A 105 12.89 -14.36 -34.68
N PRO A 106 12.48 -15.16 -35.68
CA PRO A 106 11.11 -15.10 -36.19
C PRO A 106 10.07 -15.48 -35.13
N TYR A 107 10.39 -16.40 -34.21
CA TYR A 107 9.52 -16.76 -33.10
C TYR A 107 9.39 -15.63 -32.06
N LEU A 108 10.50 -14.95 -31.76
CA LEU A 108 10.47 -13.79 -30.85
C LEU A 108 9.64 -12.64 -31.43
N LEU A 109 9.76 -12.40 -32.74
CA LEU A 109 9.00 -11.40 -33.46
C LEU A 109 7.50 -11.74 -33.48
N PHE A 110 7.16 -13.01 -33.68
CA PHE A 110 5.79 -13.51 -33.54
C PHE A 110 5.21 -13.25 -32.14
N MET A 111 5.98 -13.54 -31.09
CA MET A 111 5.55 -13.25 -29.71
C MET A 111 5.39 -11.76 -29.42
N CYS A 112 6.30 -10.92 -29.93
CA CYS A 112 6.15 -9.47 -29.86
C CYS A 112 4.86 -9.01 -30.56
N GLY A 113 4.56 -9.58 -31.73
CA GLY A 113 3.31 -9.32 -32.46
C GLY A 113 2.08 -9.68 -31.64
N ILE A 114 2.05 -10.86 -31.02
CA ILE A 114 0.97 -11.26 -30.10
C ILE A 114 0.87 -10.29 -28.92
N PHE A 115 2.00 -9.86 -28.37
CA PHE A 115 2.02 -8.96 -27.22
C PHE A 115 1.42 -7.58 -27.55
N LEU A 116 1.76 -7.03 -28.72
CA LEU A 116 1.13 -5.81 -29.23
C LEU A 116 -0.37 -6.00 -29.48
N LEU A 117 -0.76 -7.14 -30.05
CA LEU A 117 -2.16 -7.49 -30.29
C LEU A 117 -2.93 -7.57 -28.96
N TYR A 118 -2.33 -8.15 -27.93
CA TYR A 118 -2.90 -8.28 -26.59
C TYR A 118 -3.16 -6.91 -25.95
N ILE A 119 -2.16 -6.01 -26.00
CA ILE A 119 -2.33 -4.63 -25.51
C ILE A 119 -3.45 -3.92 -26.28
N SER A 120 -3.45 -4.05 -27.62
CA SER A 120 -4.50 -3.48 -28.48
C SER A 120 -5.89 -3.98 -28.09
N LEU A 121 -6.02 -5.28 -27.81
CA LEU A 121 -7.28 -5.88 -27.39
C LEU A 121 -7.75 -5.34 -26.04
N GLY A 122 -6.83 -5.15 -25.09
CA GLY A 122 -7.11 -4.51 -23.80
C GLY A 122 -7.67 -3.09 -23.94
N TYR A 123 -7.06 -2.27 -24.80
CA TYR A 123 -7.58 -0.93 -25.09
C TYR A 123 -8.97 -0.94 -25.74
N LYS A 124 -9.23 -1.89 -26.65
CA LYS A 124 -10.56 -2.02 -27.27
C LYS A 124 -11.63 -2.40 -26.25
N PHE A 125 -11.30 -3.28 -25.30
CA PHE A 125 -12.23 -3.71 -24.27
C PHE A 125 -12.74 -2.53 -23.43
N GLU A 126 -11.84 -1.66 -23.00
CA GLU A 126 -12.19 -0.49 -22.18
C GLU A 126 -13.17 0.47 -22.88
N ASN A 127 -13.01 0.66 -24.18
CA ASN A 127 -13.91 1.50 -24.97
C ASN A 127 -15.29 0.84 -25.16
N ILE A 128 -15.31 -0.46 -25.42
CA ILE A 128 -16.55 -1.24 -25.56
C ILE A 128 -17.33 -1.22 -24.25
N GLU A 129 -16.65 -1.38 -23.11
CA GLU A 129 -17.30 -1.37 -21.80
C GLU A 129 -17.94 -0.01 -21.50
N ARG A 130 -17.25 1.09 -21.80
CA ARG A 130 -17.83 2.44 -21.68
C ARG A 130 -19.05 2.65 -22.58
N GLU A 131 -18.99 2.19 -23.83
CA GLU A 131 -20.08 2.33 -24.79
C GLU A 131 -21.29 1.48 -24.39
N LYS A 132 -21.04 0.27 -23.89
CA LYS A 132 -22.06 -0.61 -23.33
C LYS A 132 -22.81 0.08 -22.19
N MET A 133 -22.10 0.62 -21.20
CA MET A 133 -22.73 1.31 -20.06
C MET A 133 -23.59 2.49 -20.51
N LYS A 134 -23.12 3.30 -21.46
CA LYS A 134 -23.91 4.41 -22.02
C LYS A 134 -25.17 3.92 -22.71
N THR A 135 -25.06 2.84 -23.48
CA THR A 135 -26.18 2.26 -24.23
C THR A 135 -27.20 1.63 -23.29
N GLU A 136 -26.75 0.94 -22.23
CA GLU A 136 -27.62 0.39 -21.20
C GLU A 136 -28.41 1.50 -20.48
N HIS A 137 -27.76 2.59 -20.08
CA HIS A 137 -28.47 3.72 -19.48
C HIS A 137 -29.47 4.39 -20.43
N ALA A 138 -29.12 4.56 -21.70
CA ALA A 138 -30.05 5.09 -22.69
C ALA A 138 -31.27 4.16 -22.88
N LEU A 139 -31.05 2.84 -22.87
CA LEU A 139 -32.12 1.86 -22.96
C LEU A 139 -33.02 1.87 -21.72
N GLU A 140 -32.44 2.01 -20.53
CA GLU A 140 -33.17 2.14 -19.27
C GLU A 140 -34.07 3.37 -19.25
N GLU A 141 -33.55 4.52 -19.69
CA GLU A 141 -34.30 5.77 -19.78
C GLU A 141 -35.50 5.65 -20.72
N VAL A 142 -35.27 5.19 -21.96
CA VAL A 142 -36.35 4.98 -22.95
C VAL A 142 -37.38 3.98 -22.44
N THR A 143 -36.95 2.95 -21.73
CA THR A 143 -37.85 1.96 -21.14
C THR A 143 -38.70 2.56 -20.02
N ALA A 144 -38.13 3.46 -19.21
CA ALA A 144 -38.85 4.17 -18.17
C ALA A 144 -39.89 5.13 -18.76
N GLU A 145 -39.52 5.88 -19.80
CA GLU A 145 -40.44 6.74 -20.55
C GLU A 145 -41.60 5.93 -21.15
N TYR A 146 -41.29 4.82 -21.83
CA TYR A 146 -42.30 3.93 -22.40
C TYR A 146 -43.28 3.42 -21.32
N LYS A 147 -42.77 2.94 -20.19
CA LYS A 147 -43.62 2.46 -19.08
C LYS A 147 -44.52 3.56 -18.54
N THR A 148 -43.99 4.78 -18.42
CA THR A 148 -44.74 5.93 -17.92
C THR A 148 -45.85 6.33 -18.90
N LEU A 149 -45.53 6.47 -20.18
CA LEU A 149 -46.52 6.78 -21.22
C LEU A 149 -47.58 5.69 -21.36
N ARG A 150 -47.17 4.42 -21.30
CA ARG A 150 -48.10 3.29 -21.33
C ARG A 150 -49.04 3.32 -20.13
N SER A 151 -48.52 3.61 -18.93
CA SER A 151 -49.31 3.73 -17.71
C SER A 151 -50.33 4.88 -17.82
N GLU A 152 -49.91 6.03 -18.36
CA GLU A 152 -50.84 7.15 -18.59
C GLU A 152 -51.94 6.77 -19.59
N LEU A 153 -51.58 6.13 -20.71
CA LEU A 153 -52.55 5.66 -21.70
C LEU A 153 -53.55 4.67 -21.07
N GLU A 154 -53.05 3.67 -20.35
CA GLU A 154 -53.89 2.68 -19.67
C GLU A 154 -54.83 3.36 -18.67
N SER A 155 -54.33 4.35 -17.92
CA SER A 155 -55.14 5.15 -17.01
C SER A 155 -56.23 5.94 -17.73
N ARG A 156 -56.02 6.38 -18.97
CA ARG A 156 -57.07 7.02 -19.79
C ARG A 156 -58.05 6.01 -20.38
N LEU A 157 -57.59 4.79 -20.68
CA LEU A 157 -58.42 3.69 -21.20
C LEU A 157 -59.26 2.99 -20.12
N GLN A 158 -59.02 3.27 -18.83
CA GLN A 158 -59.84 2.75 -17.74
C GLN A 158 -61.31 3.06 -17.98
N GLN A 159 -62.14 2.01 -17.89
CA GLN A 159 -63.58 2.04 -18.15
C GLN A 159 -64.28 3.20 -17.42
N SER A 160 -64.02 3.39 -16.12
CA SER A 160 -64.59 4.49 -15.33
C SER A 160 -64.20 5.90 -15.83
N ARG A 161 -62.98 6.06 -16.34
CA ARG A 161 -62.52 7.33 -16.93
C ARG A 161 -63.10 7.57 -18.32
N VAL A 162 -63.27 6.50 -19.11
CA VAL A 162 -63.92 6.58 -20.43
C VAL A 162 -65.41 6.88 -20.27
N GLU A 163 -66.11 6.23 -19.34
CA GLU A 163 -67.52 6.50 -19.00
C GLU A 163 -67.72 7.97 -18.62
N SER A 164 -66.93 8.48 -17.66
CA SER A 164 -67.04 9.87 -17.23
C SER A 164 -66.68 10.87 -18.33
N ALA A 165 -65.69 10.57 -19.18
CA ALA A 165 -65.32 11.41 -20.32
C ALA A 165 -66.36 11.39 -21.45
N THR A 166 -67.15 10.32 -21.58
CA THR A 166 -68.14 10.13 -22.65
C THR A 166 -69.56 10.44 -22.18
N ALA A 167 -69.77 10.69 -20.89
CA ALA A 167 -71.08 10.99 -20.29
C ALA A 167 -71.80 12.18 -20.96
N PHE A 168 -71.06 13.18 -21.47
CA PHE A 168 -71.65 14.31 -22.18
C PHE A 168 -72.32 13.92 -23.52
N LEU A 169 -71.93 12.78 -24.09
CA LEU A 169 -72.52 12.20 -25.31
C LEU A 169 -73.72 11.30 -25.00
N GLY A 170 -74.07 11.09 -23.73
CA GLY A 170 -75.18 10.22 -23.31
C GLY A 170 -74.92 8.73 -23.54
N LEU A 171 -73.66 8.32 -23.68
CA LEU A 171 -73.27 6.93 -23.88
C LEU A 171 -72.98 6.28 -22.51
N GLU A 172 -73.58 5.11 -22.24
CA GLU A 172 -73.40 4.34 -21.02
C GLU A 172 -72.74 2.98 -21.30
N GLN A 173 -71.99 2.46 -20.32
CA GLN A 173 -71.31 1.19 -20.47
C GLN A 173 -72.30 0.01 -20.28
N PRO A 174 -72.26 -1.01 -21.16
CA PRO A 174 -73.07 -2.21 -20.98
C PRO A 174 -72.60 -2.98 -19.73
N MET A 175 -73.50 -3.19 -18.77
CA MET A 175 -73.25 -3.96 -17.55
C MET A 175 -73.57 -5.45 -17.70
N GLU A 176 -74.26 -5.81 -18.79
CA GLU A 176 -74.67 -7.18 -19.09
C GLU A 176 -73.75 -7.82 -20.13
N PRO A 177 -73.46 -9.13 -20.00
CA PRO A 177 -72.63 -9.84 -20.96
C PRO A 177 -73.31 -9.92 -22.35
N PRO A 178 -72.54 -9.89 -23.44
CA PRO A 178 -73.09 -9.96 -24.79
C PRO A 178 -73.74 -11.32 -25.06
N VAL A 179 -74.91 -11.31 -25.69
CA VAL A 179 -75.63 -12.53 -26.09
C VAL A 179 -75.03 -13.06 -27.39
N LEU A 180 -74.56 -14.31 -27.40
CA LEU A 180 -74.17 -14.99 -28.64
C LEU A 180 -75.42 -15.26 -29.48
N LEU A 181 -75.42 -14.76 -30.72
CA LEU A 181 -76.42 -15.10 -31.72
C LEU A 181 -75.89 -16.27 -32.55
N GLU A 182 -76.57 -17.42 -32.54
CA GLU A 182 -76.28 -18.52 -33.45
C GLU A 182 -76.76 -18.12 -34.85
N VAL A 183 -75.83 -17.98 -35.79
CA VAL A 183 -76.14 -17.69 -37.19
C VAL A 183 -76.47 -19.01 -37.86
N ASP A 184 -77.73 -19.23 -38.21
CA ASP A 184 -78.14 -20.35 -39.06
C ASP A 184 -77.62 -20.08 -40.49
N VAL A 185 -76.44 -20.62 -40.80
CA VAL A 185 -75.86 -20.57 -42.14
C VAL A 185 -76.63 -21.57 -43.00
N LYS A 186 -77.61 -21.05 -43.73
CA LYS A 186 -78.39 -21.79 -44.71
C LYS A 186 -77.73 -21.81 -46.08
#